data_AF-A0A925SDI4-F1
#
_entry.id   AF-A0A925SDI4-F1
#
_cell.length_a   1.000
_cell.length_b   1.000
_cell.length_c   1.000
_cell.angle_alpha   90.00
_cell.angle_beta   90.00
_cell.angle_gamma   90.00
#
_symmetry.space_group_name_H-M   'P 1'
#
loop_
_entity.id
_entity.type
_entity.pdbx_description
1 polymer ?
#
loop_
_entity_poly.entity_id
_entity_poly.type
_entity_poly.pdbx_seq_one_letter_code
_entity_poly.pdbx_strand_id
1 'polypeptide(L)'
;MITTASVAPYIRRAKLSNSRWFGSHLFSFLATSIDTDGQFALMEVMLPAGQEPPAHTHRIDDEAFYILGGEIEFRIGCETVLARKGDFVLLPAGIEHSFRVLGPPARVLLISAPGGLDEVFTELSQPARRMGIRTNPPPLDLGSFLTGFGRKGLSFAPLNAPPVSLALKSNPALATRPAVGLSRWYCGQLLTPLTTGSETNGRFAMIEALGRRGEEPPLHVHE
;
A
#
# COMPACT_ATOMS: atom_id res chain seq x y z
N MET A 1 11.61 -23.49 -25.32
CA MET A 1 12.55 -22.59 -24.62
C MET A 1 12.09 -22.53 -23.17
N ILE A 2 12.96 -22.81 -22.21
CA ILE A 2 12.61 -22.70 -20.79
C ILE A 2 12.90 -21.25 -20.40
N THR A 3 11.86 -20.42 -20.31
CA THR A 3 11.95 -19.09 -19.71
C THR A 3 12.25 -19.27 -18.23
N THR A 4 13.48 -18.97 -17.82
CA THR A 4 13.82 -18.88 -16.40
C THR A 4 13.20 -17.61 -15.85
N ALA A 5 12.23 -17.74 -14.95
CA ALA A 5 11.69 -16.59 -14.22
C ALA A 5 12.84 -15.86 -13.49
N SER A 6 12.89 -14.53 -13.58
CA SER A 6 13.92 -13.72 -12.91
C SER A 6 13.80 -13.77 -11.37
N VAL A 7 12.65 -14.21 -10.87
CA VAL A 7 12.30 -14.28 -9.45
C VAL A 7 11.80 -15.69 -9.10
N ALA A 8 12.25 -16.24 -7.96
CA ALA A 8 11.80 -17.52 -7.44
C ALA A 8 10.46 -17.38 -6.66
N PRO A 9 9.53 -18.34 -6.79
CA PRO A 9 8.29 -18.32 -6.02
C PRO A 9 8.55 -18.52 -4.52
N TYR A 10 7.77 -17.85 -3.68
CA TYR A 10 7.87 -17.99 -2.23
C TYR A 10 6.53 -17.78 -1.52
N ILE A 11 6.44 -18.28 -0.28
CA ILE A 11 5.32 -18.01 0.63
C ILE A 11 5.86 -17.20 1.81
N ARG A 12 5.24 -16.04 2.08
CA ARG A 12 5.62 -15.18 3.21
C ARG A 12 4.38 -14.74 3.98
N ARG A 13 4.50 -14.73 5.30
CA ARG A 13 3.50 -14.16 6.22
C ARG A 13 4.17 -13.11 7.09
N ALA A 14 3.37 -12.20 7.64
CA ALA A 14 3.84 -11.30 8.69
C ALA A 14 4.30 -12.13 9.91
N LYS A 15 5.55 -11.92 10.32
CA LYS A 15 6.17 -12.51 11.51
C LYS A 15 7.32 -11.63 11.98
N LEU A 16 7.84 -11.90 13.17
CA LEU A 16 8.87 -11.04 13.75
C LEU A 16 10.13 -10.91 12.88
N SER A 17 10.55 -11.98 12.22
CA SER A 17 11.78 -12.02 11.43
C SER A 17 11.74 -11.14 10.17
N ASN A 18 10.56 -10.75 9.68
CA ASN A 18 10.40 -9.83 8.55
C ASN A 18 9.67 -8.54 8.97
N SER A 19 9.65 -8.22 10.26
CA SER A 19 8.98 -7.03 10.79
C SER A 19 9.97 -6.00 11.32
N ARG A 20 9.68 -4.73 11.06
CA ARG A 20 10.51 -3.59 11.47
C ARG A 20 9.63 -2.47 11.99
N TRP A 21 10.16 -1.70 12.95
CA TRP A 21 9.55 -0.48 13.46
C TRP A 21 10.11 0.75 12.74
N PHE A 22 9.23 1.46 12.05
CA PHE A 22 9.51 2.77 11.47
C PHE A 22 8.71 3.82 12.25
N GLY A 23 9.39 4.61 13.08
CA GLY A 23 8.69 5.39 14.11
C GLY A 23 7.86 4.47 15.00
N SER A 24 6.56 4.76 15.13
CA SER A 24 5.60 3.95 15.89
C SER A 24 5.00 2.79 15.10
N HIS A 25 5.10 2.83 13.76
CA HIS A 25 4.51 1.84 12.86
C HIS A 25 5.21 0.50 12.94
N LEU A 26 4.46 -0.58 12.68
CA LEU A 26 5.03 -1.91 12.43
C LEU A 26 4.86 -2.25 10.95
N PHE A 27 5.96 -2.38 10.23
CA PHE A 27 6.00 -2.84 8.84
C PHE A 27 6.42 -4.29 8.80
N SER A 28 5.61 -5.16 8.19
CA SER A 28 5.97 -6.55 7.87
C SER A 28 6.13 -6.69 6.37
N PHE A 29 7.35 -6.95 5.90
CA PHE A 29 7.66 -7.01 4.46
C PHE A 29 7.24 -8.36 3.87
N LEU A 30 6.19 -8.38 3.05
CA LEU A 30 5.67 -9.58 2.39
C LEU A 30 6.30 -9.79 1.02
N ALA A 31 6.53 -8.71 0.27
CA ALA A 31 7.35 -8.67 -0.94
C ALA A 31 8.14 -7.37 -0.95
N THR A 32 9.46 -7.46 -1.09
CA THR A 32 10.34 -6.31 -1.28
C THR A 32 10.55 -6.05 -2.76
N SER A 33 11.06 -4.87 -3.12
CA SER A 33 11.49 -4.58 -4.48
C SER A 33 12.56 -5.55 -5.00
N ILE A 34 13.41 -6.11 -4.13
CA ILE A 34 14.36 -7.17 -4.51
C ILE A 34 13.62 -8.46 -4.84
N ASP A 35 12.58 -8.81 -4.08
CA ASP A 35 11.78 -10.02 -4.30
C ASP A 35 10.95 -9.95 -5.59
N THR A 36 10.76 -8.78 -6.19
CA THR A 36 9.84 -8.56 -7.31
C THR A 36 10.52 -7.97 -8.54
N ASP A 37 11.85 -7.90 -8.55
CA ASP A 37 12.63 -7.25 -9.62
C ASP A 37 12.18 -5.79 -9.86
N GLY A 38 11.89 -5.09 -8.78
CA GLY A 38 11.46 -3.69 -8.76
C GLY A 38 10.01 -3.44 -9.17
N GLN A 39 9.24 -4.47 -9.54
CA GLN A 39 7.89 -4.26 -10.07
C GLN A 39 6.90 -3.71 -9.03
N PHE A 40 6.99 -4.18 -7.78
CA PHE A 40 6.19 -3.65 -6.67
C PHE A 40 6.81 -4.01 -5.32
N ALA A 41 6.42 -3.32 -4.26
CA ALA A 41 6.61 -3.80 -2.90
C ALA A 41 5.25 -4.00 -2.22
N LEU A 42 5.15 -5.02 -1.38
CA LEU A 42 3.97 -5.35 -0.59
C LEU A 42 4.35 -5.48 0.89
N MET A 43 3.74 -4.65 1.72
CA MET A 43 3.94 -4.65 3.16
C MET A 43 2.59 -4.80 3.86
N GLU A 44 2.57 -5.54 4.96
CA GLU A 44 1.49 -5.44 5.93
C GLU A 44 1.90 -4.45 7.02
N VAL A 45 1.09 -3.40 7.23
CA VAL A 45 1.45 -2.30 8.12
C VAL A 45 0.41 -2.14 9.22
N MET A 46 0.87 -2.02 10.46
CA MET A 46 0.07 -1.49 11.56
C MET A 46 0.37 0.00 11.74
N LEU A 47 -0.64 0.82 11.52
CA LEU A 47 -0.59 2.28 11.59
C LEU A 47 -1.06 2.72 12.99
N PRO A 48 -0.29 3.55 13.73
CA PRO A 48 -0.74 4.10 15.01
C PRO A 48 -1.93 5.05 14.81
N ALA A 49 -2.68 5.29 15.88
CA ALA A 49 -3.72 6.30 15.90
C ALA A 49 -3.14 7.71 15.67
N GLY A 50 -3.88 8.57 14.98
CA GLY A 50 -3.49 9.95 14.72
C GLY A 50 -3.08 10.21 13.28
N GLN A 51 -2.54 11.41 13.04
CA GLN A 51 -2.14 11.87 11.72
C GLN A 51 -0.65 11.61 11.50
N GLU A 52 -0.36 10.63 10.66
CA GLU A 52 0.98 10.32 10.17
C GLU A 52 0.80 9.45 8.92
N PRO A 53 1.43 9.76 7.77
CA PRO A 53 2.44 10.80 7.53
C PRO A 53 1.86 12.21 7.26
N PRO A 54 2.71 13.26 7.26
CA PRO A 54 2.35 14.59 6.75
C PRO A 54 1.90 14.56 5.29
N ALA A 55 1.32 15.65 4.82
CA ALA A 55 0.97 15.82 3.41
C ALA A 55 2.20 15.65 2.51
N HIS A 56 2.10 14.77 1.51
CA HIS A 56 3.20 14.42 0.63
C HIS A 56 2.71 14.00 -0.76
N THR A 57 3.65 13.89 -1.69
CA THR A 57 3.40 13.50 -3.09
C THR A 57 4.49 12.53 -3.52
N HIS A 58 4.09 11.41 -4.09
CA HIS A 58 4.96 10.45 -4.74
C HIS A 58 5.11 10.85 -6.21
N ARG A 59 6.33 10.98 -6.72
CA ARG A 59 6.57 11.29 -8.15
C ARG A 59 6.81 10.06 -9.02
N ILE A 60 7.09 8.92 -8.39
CA ILE A 60 7.55 7.71 -9.08
C ILE A 60 6.47 6.63 -8.98
N ASP A 61 6.11 6.25 -7.77
CA ASP A 61 5.21 5.14 -7.47
C ASP A 61 3.76 5.56 -7.22
N ASP A 62 2.85 4.67 -7.59
CA ASP A 62 1.48 4.69 -7.07
C ASP A 62 1.52 4.00 -5.71
N GLU A 63 0.89 4.62 -4.73
CA GLU A 63 0.68 4.03 -3.41
C GLU A 63 -0.74 3.49 -3.33
N ALA A 64 -0.94 2.29 -2.77
CA ALA A 64 -2.27 1.75 -2.57
C ALA A 64 -2.42 1.05 -1.22
N PHE A 65 -3.63 1.17 -0.67
CA PHE A 65 -4.00 0.58 0.61
C PHE A 65 -5.17 -0.38 0.43
N TYR A 66 -5.06 -1.58 0.98
CA TYR A 66 -6.22 -2.44 1.24
C TYR A 66 -6.42 -2.57 2.74
N ILE A 67 -7.57 -2.13 3.24
CA ILE A 67 -7.81 -2.01 4.68
C ILE A 67 -8.18 -3.37 5.28
N LEU A 68 -7.38 -3.85 6.23
CA LEU A 68 -7.61 -5.11 6.95
C LEU A 68 -8.38 -4.89 8.27
N GLY A 69 -8.28 -3.69 8.85
CA GLY A 69 -8.99 -3.29 10.06
C GLY A 69 -8.67 -1.85 10.49
N GLY A 70 -9.55 -1.27 11.30
CA GLY A 70 -9.50 0.15 11.68
C GLY A 70 -10.25 1.06 10.69
N GLU A 71 -10.21 2.36 10.96
CA GLU A 71 -10.80 3.40 10.13
C GLU A 71 -9.73 4.45 9.79
N ILE A 72 -9.62 4.80 8.51
CA ILE A 72 -8.61 5.76 8.03
C ILE A 72 -9.31 6.82 7.19
N GLU A 73 -9.11 8.08 7.54
CA GLU A 73 -9.53 9.22 6.74
C GLU A 73 -8.36 9.65 5.85
N PHE A 74 -8.53 9.51 4.54
CA PHE A 74 -7.59 9.98 3.53
C PHE A 74 -8.01 11.36 3.07
N ARG A 75 -7.05 12.28 2.94
CA ARG A 75 -7.19 13.53 2.19
C ARG A 75 -6.38 13.40 0.91
N ILE A 76 -7.03 13.53 -0.23
CA ILE A 76 -6.46 13.30 -1.57
C ILE A 76 -6.79 14.54 -2.42
N GLY A 77 -5.80 15.39 -2.66
CA GLY A 77 -6.04 16.73 -3.19
C GLY A 77 -7.03 17.50 -2.30
N CYS A 78 -8.20 17.84 -2.86
CA CYS A 78 -9.28 18.52 -2.16
C CYS A 78 -10.35 17.59 -1.56
N GLU A 79 -10.29 16.29 -1.86
CA GLU A 79 -11.29 15.32 -1.42
C GLU A 79 -10.88 14.67 -0.09
N THR A 80 -11.88 14.34 0.73
CA THR A 80 -11.70 13.57 1.96
C THR A 80 -12.53 12.29 1.88
N VAL A 81 -11.89 11.14 2.09
CA VAL A 81 -12.52 9.83 1.96
C VAL A 81 -12.25 9.00 3.21
N LEU A 82 -13.30 8.36 3.73
CA LEU A 82 -13.21 7.47 4.87
C LEU A 82 -13.17 6.00 4.41
N ALA A 83 -12.05 5.33 4.68
CA ALA A 83 -11.82 3.93 4.35
C ALA A 83 -11.90 3.03 5.60
N ARG A 84 -12.49 1.86 5.42
CA ARG A 84 -12.70 0.82 6.45
C ARG A 84 -12.33 -0.54 5.89
N LYS A 85 -12.32 -1.56 6.76
CA LYS A 85 -12.02 -2.94 6.37
C LYS A 85 -12.74 -3.38 5.08
N GLY A 86 -11.96 -3.89 4.12
CA GLY A 86 -12.43 -4.33 2.80
C GLY A 86 -12.37 -3.25 1.72
N ASP A 87 -12.15 -1.99 2.10
CA ASP A 87 -12.00 -0.90 1.15
C ASP A 87 -10.59 -0.93 0.54
N PHE A 88 -10.50 -0.62 -0.75
CA PHE A 88 -9.26 -0.39 -1.49
C PHE A 88 -9.14 1.10 -1.83
N VAL A 89 -7.97 1.68 -1.58
CA VAL A 89 -7.65 3.09 -1.85
C VAL A 89 -6.44 3.13 -2.76
N LEU A 90 -6.56 3.76 -3.92
CA LEU A 90 -5.46 4.02 -4.85
C LEU A 90 -5.06 5.49 -4.77
N LEU A 91 -3.77 5.74 -4.60
CA LEU A 91 -3.15 7.07 -4.57
C LEU A 91 -2.14 7.14 -5.73
N PRO A 92 -2.58 7.57 -6.92
CA PRO A 92 -1.70 7.68 -8.07
C PRO A 92 -0.55 8.67 -7.85
N ALA A 93 0.59 8.39 -8.50
CA ALA A 93 1.73 9.29 -8.54
C ALA A 93 1.33 10.70 -9.00
N GLY A 94 1.91 11.71 -8.36
CA GLY A 94 1.71 13.13 -8.66
C GLY A 94 0.55 13.78 -7.90
N ILE A 95 -0.21 13.02 -7.11
CA ILE A 95 -1.32 13.55 -6.32
C ILE A 95 -0.90 13.74 -4.86
N GLU A 96 -1.02 14.96 -4.35
CA GLU A 96 -0.80 15.22 -2.93
C GLU A 96 -1.84 14.49 -2.08
N HIS A 97 -1.38 13.78 -1.06
CA HIS A 97 -2.25 13.13 -0.10
C HIS A 97 -1.65 13.10 1.30
N SER A 98 -2.54 12.82 2.27
CA SER A 98 -2.21 12.51 3.66
C SER A 98 -3.31 11.62 4.21
N PHE A 99 -3.07 10.97 5.35
CA PHE A 99 -4.14 10.26 6.04
C PHE A 99 -4.06 10.42 7.55
N ARG A 100 -5.17 10.09 8.19
CA ARG A 100 -5.34 10.08 9.64
C ARG A 100 -6.06 8.80 10.04
N VAL A 101 -5.44 8.02 10.91
CA VAL A 101 -6.07 6.85 11.52
C VAL A 101 -7.02 7.32 12.62
N LEU A 102 -8.28 6.95 12.50
CA LEU A 102 -9.33 7.28 13.47
C LEU A 102 -9.45 6.16 14.51
N GLY A 103 -9.41 6.55 15.80
CA GLY A 103 -9.59 5.61 16.90
C GLY A 103 -8.39 4.68 17.11
N PRO A 104 -8.57 3.35 17.23
CA PRO A 104 -7.47 2.41 17.48
C PRO A 104 -6.54 2.26 16.27
N PRO A 105 -5.35 1.66 16.43
CA PRO A 105 -4.44 1.38 15.32
C PRO A 105 -5.12 0.66 14.16
N ALA A 106 -4.86 1.11 12.94
CA ALA A 106 -5.33 0.47 11.72
C ALA A 106 -4.33 -0.58 11.23
N ARG A 107 -4.82 -1.55 10.46
CA ARG A 107 -4.01 -2.58 9.80
C ARG A 107 -4.35 -2.58 8.32
N VAL A 108 -3.32 -2.52 7.47
CA VAL A 108 -3.46 -2.39 6.02
C VAL A 108 -2.48 -3.30 5.29
N LEU A 109 -2.81 -3.68 4.07
CA LEU A 109 -1.79 -3.98 3.06
C LEU A 109 -1.43 -2.66 2.37
N LEU A 110 -0.14 -2.37 2.30
CA LEU A 110 0.44 -1.23 1.61
C LEU A 110 1.20 -1.74 0.39
N ILE A 111 0.89 -1.19 -0.77
CA ILE A 111 1.52 -1.49 -2.05
C ILE A 111 2.17 -0.21 -2.56
N SER A 112 3.42 -0.31 -3.02
CA SER A 112 4.03 0.71 -3.87
C SER A 112 4.43 0.09 -5.21
N ALA A 113 4.07 0.75 -6.31
CA ALA A 113 4.36 0.27 -7.66
C ALA A 113 4.80 1.43 -8.58
N PRO A 114 6.01 1.40 -9.17
CA PRO A 114 7.06 0.40 -8.95
C PRO A 114 7.55 0.34 -7.50
N GLY A 115 8.24 -0.73 -7.14
CA GLY A 115 8.85 -0.89 -5.82
C GLY A 115 10.02 0.07 -5.59
N GLY A 116 10.62 0.02 -4.41
CA GLY A 116 11.82 0.78 -4.04
C GLY A 116 11.61 1.71 -2.86
N LEU A 117 10.37 2.09 -2.55
CA LEU A 117 10.02 2.81 -1.32
C LEU A 117 10.30 1.95 -0.06
N ASP A 118 10.11 0.64 -0.18
CA ASP A 118 10.39 -0.35 0.86
C ASP A 118 11.85 -0.38 1.32
N GLU A 119 12.79 -0.01 0.44
CA GLU A 119 14.21 0.13 0.78
C GLU A 119 14.43 1.24 1.82
N VAL A 120 13.76 2.39 1.66
CA VAL A 120 13.86 3.52 2.60
C VAL A 120 13.23 3.15 3.93
N PHE A 121 12.08 2.48 3.92
CA PHE A 121 11.49 1.94 5.14
C PHE A 121 12.43 0.95 5.82
N THR A 122 13.13 0.10 5.07
CA THR A 122 14.09 -0.86 5.63
C THR A 122 15.30 -0.15 6.24
N GLU A 123 15.87 0.82 5.54
CA GLU A 123 17.03 1.64 5.95
C GLU A 123 16.76 2.42 7.23
N LEU A 124 15.61 3.10 7.31
CA LEU A 124 15.27 4.01 8.41
C LEU A 124 14.55 3.34 9.59
N SER A 125 14.29 2.02 9.52
CA SER A 125 13.61 1.27 10.56
C SER A 125 14.55 0.38 11.38
N GLN A 126 14.07 0.00 12.56
CA GLN A 126 14.76 -0.96 13.43
C GLN A 126 14.03 -2.31 13.41
N PRO A 127 14.72 -3.46 13.48
CA PRO A 127 14.06 -4.76 13.65
C PRO A 127 13.07 -4.73 14.81
N ALA A 128 11.84 -5.18 14.56
CA ALA A 128 10.83 -5.24 15.61
C ALA A 128 11.20 -6.32 16.63
N ARG A 129 10.89 -6.07 17.91
CA ARG A 129 11.12 -7.05 19.00
C ARG A 129 9.84 -7.76 19.45
N ARG A 130 8.68 -7.28 18.99
CA ARG A 130 7.37 -7.90 19.14
C ARG A 130 6.49 -7.49 17.96
N MET A 131 5.42 -8.24 17.73
CA MET A 131 4.36 -7.80 16.82
C MET A 131 3.52 -6.73 17.53
N GLY A 132 3.30 -5.61 16.85
CA GLY A 132 2.46 -4.50 17.32
C GLY A 132 3.12 -3.14 17.20
N ILE A 133 2.33 -2.09 17.44
CA ILE A 133 2.77 -0.70 17.49
C ILE A 133 3.90 -0.53 18.53
N ARG A 134 4.91 0.24 18.15
CA ARG A 134 5.99 0.63 19.06
C ARG A 134 5.52 1.77 19.95
N THR A 135 5.59 1.55 21.25
CA THR A 135 5.42 2.59 22.27
C THR A 135 6.76 3.31 22.45
N ASN A 136 6.77 4.64 22.42
CA ASN A 136 7.98 5.47 22.55
C ASN A 136 9.00 5.22 21.42
N PRO A 137 8.70 5.65 20.18
CA PRO A 137 9.68 5.63 19.11
C PRO A 137 10.88 6.55 19.44
N PRO A 138 12.07 6.27 18.89
CA PRO A 138 13.17 7.24 18.97
C PRO A 138 12.75 8.52 18.22
N PRO A 139 13.36 9.67 18.53
CA PRO A 139 13.16 10.88 17.75
C PRO A 139 13.42 10.62 16.27
N LEU A 140 12.58 11.18 15.41
CA LEU A 140 12.79 11.10 13.96
C LEU A 140 14.00 11.94 13.57
N ASP A 141 14.99 11.32 12.92
CA ASP A 141 16.04 12.06 12.24
C ASP A 141 15.47 12.65 10.95
N LEU A 142 15.09 13.93 11.01
CA LEU A 142 14.46 14.63 9.90
C LEU A 142 15.37 14.73 8.67
N GLY A 143 16.70 14.81 8.86
CA GLY A 143 17.64 14.90 7.74
C GLY A 143 17.68 13.60 6.94
N SER A 144 17.85 12.47 7.63
CA SER A 144 17.80 11.14 7.01
C SER A 144 16.42 10.82 6.44
N PHE A 145 15.35 11.25 7.10
CA PHE A 145 13.97 11.08 6.61
C PHE A 145 13.75 11.81 5.28
N LEU A 146 13.99 13.13 5.23
CA LEU A 146 13.78 13.93 4.02
C LEU A 146 14.70 13.48 2.89
N THR A 147 15.96 13.18 3.19
CA THR A 147 16.91 12.66 2.19
C THR A 147 16.48 11.29 1.68
N GLY A 148 16.11 10.38 2.58
CA GLY A 148 15.71 9.01 2.26
C GLY A 148 14.54 8.96 1.31
N PHE A 149 13.43 9.58 1.69
CA PHE A 149 12.21 9.62 0.90
C PHE A 149 12.37 10.50 -0.36
N GLY A 150 13.13 11.60 -0.29
CA GLY A 150 13.46 12.43 -1.45
C GLY A 150 14.18 11.67 -2.56
N ARG A 151 15.12 10.78 -2.21
CA ARG A 151 15.82 9.90 -3.18
C ARG A 151 14.87 8.95 -3.93
N LYS A 152 13.72 8.63 -3.34
CA LYS A 152 12.66 7.80 -3.96
C LYS A 152 11.52 8.64 -4.53
N GLY A 153 11.73 9.95 -4.72
CA GLY A 153 10.77 10.82 -5.40
C GLY A 153 9.60 11.29 -4.55
N LEU A 154 9.67 11.15 -3.23
CA LEU A 154 8.69 11.75 -2.33
C LEU A 154 9.04 13.20 -2.00
N SER A 155 8.04 14.06 -2.01
CA SER A 155 8.15 15.43 -1.51
C SER A 155 7.06 15.71 -0.48
N PHE A 156 7.42 16.35 0.62
CA PHE A 156 6.49 16.74 1.68
C PHE A 156 6.06 18.20 1.49
N ALA A 157 4.77 18.47 1.67
CA ALA A 157 4.27 19.83 1.68
C ALA A 157 4.73 20.56 2.95
N PRO A 158 4.89 21.89 2.91
CA PRO A 158 5.09 22.68 4.12
C PRO A 158 3.95 22.43 5.12
N LEU A 159 4.28 22.44 6.41
CA LEU A 159 3.28 22.42 7.47
C LEU A 159 2.24 23.53 7.23
N ASN A 160 0.95 23.16 7.24
CA ASN A 160 -0.21 24.05 7.01
C ASN A 160 -0.34 24.65 5.60
N ALA A 161 0.33 24.11 4.57
CA ALA A 161 0.04 24.53 3.20
C ALA A 161 -1.43 24.23 2.85
N PRO A 162 -2.13 25.15 2.13
CA PRO A 162 -3.47 24.87 1.65
C PRO A 162 -3.43 23.69 0.66
N PRO A 163 -4.48 22.86 0.59
CA PRO A 163 -4.52 21.76 -0.37
C PRO A 163 -4.32 22.26 -1.79
N VAL A 164 -3.47 21.59 -2.56
CA VAL A 164 -3.33 21.90 -3.99
C VAL A 164 -4.62 21.49 -4.70
N SER A 165 -5.28 22.45 -5.33
CA SER A 165 -6.44 22.20 -6.18
C SER A 165 -5.97 21.55 -7.49
N LEU A 166 -5.90 20.23 -7.51
CA LEU A 166 -5.92 19.47 -8.75
C LEU A 166 -7.37 19.10 -9.05
N ALA A 167 -7.82 19.39 -10.26
CA ALA A 167 -8.97 18.69 -10.83
C ALA A 167 -8.55 17.23 -10.95
N LEU A 168 -8.89 16.42 -9.95
CA LEU A 168 -8.82 14.98 -10.06
C LEU A 168 -9.63 14.65 -11.31
N LYS A 169 -9.01 14.01 -12.32
CA LYS A 169 -9.80 13.30 -13.33
C LYS A 169 -10.81 12.49 -12.54
N SER A 170 -12.09 12.51 -12.94
CA SER A 170 -13.14 11.70 -12.32
C SER A 170 -12.68 10.25 -12.28
N ASN A 171 -11.96 9.88 -11.23
CA ASN A 171 -11.34 8.58 -11.09
C ASN A 171 -12.27 7.86 -10.13
N PRO A 172 -13.07 6.90 -10.62
CA PRO A 172 -13.99 6.17 -9.77
C PRO A 172 -13.29 5.40 -8.63
N ALA A 173 -11.95 5.36 -8.64
CA ALA A 173 -11.10 4.60 -7.73
C ALA A 173 -10.52 5.35 -6.51
N LEU A 174 -11.08 6.50 -6.07
CA LEU A 174 -10.56 7.18 -4.86
C LEU A 174 -10.71 6.32 -3.60
N ALA A 175 -11.79 5.56 -3.51
CA ALA A 175 -11.90 4.38 -2.67
C ALA A 175 -12.97 3.47 -3.25
N THR A 176 -12.59 2.24 -3.62
CA THR A 176 -13.54 1.24 -4.08
C THR A 176 -13.85 0.27 -2.96
N ARG A 177 -15.15 0.05 -2.76
CA ARG A 177 -15.63 -1.15 -2.10
C ARG A 177 -15.80 -2.24 -3.15
N PRO A 178 -15.73 -3.53 -2.79
CA PRO A 178 -16.32 -4.57 -3.59
C PRO A 178 -17.79 -4.22 -3.88
N ALA A 179 -18.08 -3.73 -5.08
CA ALA A 179 -19.40 -3.26 -5.46
C ALA A 179 -20.13 -4.33 -6.27
N VAL A 180 -21.37 -4.60 -5.88
CA VAL A 180 -22.28 -5.49 -6.60
C VAL A 180 -22.47 -4.93 -8.02
N GLY A 181 -22.05 -5.69 -9.04
CA GLY A 181 -22.16 -5.32 -10.46
C GLY A 181 -20.83 -5.34 -11.23
N LEU A 182 -19.70 -5.15 -10.56
CA LEU A 182 -18.36 -5.35 -11.15
C LEU A 182 -17.87 -6.79 -11.04
N SER A 183 -18.42 -7.56 -10.08
CA SER A 183 -18.03 -8.94 -9.89
C SER A 183 -18.39 -9.83 -11.09
N ARG A 184 -17.56 -10.82 -11.36
CA ARG A 184 -17.74 -11.83 -12.42
C ARG A 184 -17.52 -13.21 -11.85
N TRP A 185 -18.41 -14.15 -12.16
CA TRP A 185 -18.16 -15.56 -11.90
C TRP A 185 -17.24 -16.12 -12.97
N TYR A 186 -16.14 -16.72 -12.54
CA TYR A 186 -15.17 -17.37 -13.41
C TYR A 186 -14.56 -18.57 -12.70
N CYS A 187 -14.58 -19.74 -13.34
CA CYS A 187 -14.04 -21.00 -12.81
C CYS A 187 -14.42 -21.29 -11.35
N GLY A 188 -15.71 -21.15 -11.00
CA GLY A 188 -16.20 -21.43 -9.64
C GLY A 188 -15.85 -20.36 -8.58
N GLN A 189 -15.19 -19.27 -8.98
CA GLN A 189 -14.84 -18.14 -8.13
C GLN A 189 -15.64 -16.89 -8.50
N LEU A 190 -16.04 -16.12 -7.50
CA LEU A 190 -16.54 -14.77 -7.71
C LEU A 190 -15.36 -13.80 -7.62
N LEU A 191 -15.00 -13.20 -8.75
CA LEU A 191 -13.90 -12.26 -8.89
C LEU A 191 -14.45 -10.83 -8.89
N THR A 192 -13.98 -9.98 -7.98
CA THR A 192 -14.35 -8.56 -7.89
C THR A 192 -13.11 -7.70 -8.11
N PRO A 193 -12.95 -7.09 -9.30
CA PRO A 193 -11.89 -6.12 -9.54
C PRO A 193 -12.06 -4.91 -8.60
N LEU A 194 -11.01 -4.60 -7.84
CA LEU A 194 -10.92 -3.40 -6.99
C LEU A 194 -10.20 -2.26 -7.73
N THR A 195 -9.25 -2.63 -8.59
CA THR A 195 -8.63 -1.75 -9.59
C THR A 195 -8.10 -2.57 -10.77
N THR A 196 -8.03 -1.95 -11.93
CA THR A 196 -7.58 -2.53 -13.20
C THR A 196 -6.22 -1.98 -13.61
N GLY A 197 -5.52 -2.70 -14.49
CA GLY A 197 -4.26 -2.21 -15.06
C GLY A 197 -4.42 -0.85 -15.74
N SER A 198 -5.53 -0.57 -16.42
CA SER A 198 -5.76 0.76 -17.01
C SER A 198 -5.84 1.90 -15.99
N GLU A 199 -6.35 1.63 -14.78
CA GLU A 199 -6.48 2.63 -13.72
C GLU A 199 -5.14 2.91 -13.01
N THR A 200 -4.19 1.97 -13.09
CA THR A 200 -2.83 2.06 -12.52
C THR A 200 -1.76 2.28 -13.59
N ASN A 201 -2.15 2.68 -14.81
CA ASN A 201 -1.23 2.85 -15.96
C ASN A 201 -0.35 1.61 -16.24
N GLY A 202 -0.91 0.42 -16.07
CA GLY A 202 -0.29 -0.87 -16.34
C GLY A 202 0.54 -1.43 -15.17
N ARG A 203 0.58 -0.75 -14.02
CA ARG A 203 1.47 -1.13 -12.91
C ARG A 203 0.98 -2.37 -12.16
N PHE A 204 -0.31 -2.43 -11.85
CA PHE A 204 -0.92 -3.61 -11.22
C PHE A 204 -2.45 -3.62 -11.37
N ALA A 205 -3.05 -4.78 -11.14
CA ALA A 205 -4.48 -4.90 -10.91
C ALA A 205 -4.70 -5.58 -9.56
N MET A 206 -5.82 -5.28 -8.90
CA MET A 206 -6.19 -5.96 -7.65
C MET A 206 -7.58 -6.55 -7.80
N ILE A 207 -7.70 -7.83 -7.46
CA ILE A 207 -8.94 -8.61 -7.57
C ILE A 207 -9.17 -9.29 -6.23
N GLU A 208 -10.33 -9.08 -5.65
CA GLU A 208 -10.81 -9.89 -4.53
C GLU A 208 -11.51 -11.14 -5.09
N ALA A 209 -11.08 -12.32 -4.65
CA ALA A 209 -11.62 -13.59 -5.12
C ALA A 209 -12.28 -14.36 -3.98
N LEU A 210 -13.56 -14.70 -4.15
CA LEU A 210 -14.29 -15.61 -3.27
C LEU A 210 -14.46 -16.96 -3.96
N GLY A 211 -13.70 -17.96 -3.50
CA GLY A 211 -13.78 -19.34 -3.99
C GLY A 211 -14.74 -20.20 -3.17
N ARG A 212 -15.28 -21.25 -3.79
CA ARG A 212 -15.96 -22.34 -3.08
C ARG A 212 -14.95 -23.38 -2.63
N ARG A 213 -15.21 -24.04 -1.50
CA ARG A 213 -14.38 -25.15 -1.03
C ARG A 213 -14.37 -26.28 -2.07
N GLY A 214 -13.18 -26.73 -2.47
CA GLY A 214 -13.01 -27.86 -3.38
C GLY A 214 -13.00 -27.51 -4.87
N GLU A 215 -13.23 -26.25 -5.23
CA GLU A 215 -13.02 -25.76 -6.60
C GLU A 215 -11.56 -25.36 -6.77
N GLU A 216 -10.92 -25.82 -7.84
CA GLU A 216 -9.53 -25.52 -8.18
C GLU A 216 -9.45 -24.99 -9.62
N PRO A 217 -8.79 -23.84 -9.86
CA PRO A 217 -8.54 -23.42 -11.23
C PRO A 217 -7.59 -24.42 -11.92
N PRO A 218 -7.67 -24.57 -13.25
CA PRO A 218 -6.74 -25.41 -13.97
C PRO A 218 -5.31 -24.91 -13.79
N LEU A 219 -4.35 -25.84 -13.79
CA LEU A 219 -2.92 -25.51 -13.80
C LEU A 219 -2.59 -24.68 -15.04
N HIS A 220 -1.93 -23.53 -14.86
CA HIS A 220 -1.57 -22.62 -15.95
C HIS A 220 -0.32 -21.80 -15.58
N VAL A 221 0.24 -21.11 -16.56
CA VAL A 221 1.38 -20.18 -16.43
C VAL A 221 1.03 -18.85 -17.10
N HIS A 222 1.69 -17.78 -16.67
CA HIS A 222 1.58 -16.44 -17.26
C HIS A 222 2.92 -16.12 -17.90
N GLU A 223 2.91 -15.54 -19.10
CA GLU A 223 4.12 -15.19 -19.89
C GLU A 223 4.52 -13.73 -19.71
#